data_AF-A0A7Z9WVN5-F1
#
_entry.id   AF-A0A7Z9WVN5-F1
#
_cell.length_a   1.000
_cell.length_b   1.000
_cell.length_c   1.000
_cell.angle_alpha   90.00
_cell.angle_beta   90.00
_cell.angle_gamma   90.00
#
_symmetry.space_group_name_H-M   'P 1'
#
loop_
_entity.id
_entity.type
_entity.pdbx_description
1 polymer ?
#
loop_
_entity_poly.entity_id
_entity_poly.type
_entity_poly.pdbx_seq_one_letter_code
_entity_poly.pdbx_strand_id
1 'polypeptide(L)'
;DHFEQLFTKLLENAYIGKLEGYSGQKIIYKAERIKGKKAAVSTVMKSPDAPPLPVNYVMIEASLGWQVYDINIEGVSLLRNYREQFKSILRKQKIDGLIKVLEEKNASFDAEGSK
;
A
#
# COMPACT_ATOMS: atom_id res chain seq x y z
N ASP A 1 1.50 -8.57 -16.30
CA ASP A 1 1.42 -10.05 -16.09
C ASP A 1 0.39 -10.42 -15.02
N HIS A 2 -0.06 -11.70 -14.94
CA HIS A 2 -1.10 -12.17 -13.98
C HIS A 2 -0.77 -11.82 -12.52
N PHE A 3 0.49 -12.01 -12.13
CA PHE A 3 0.98 -11.62 -10.80
C PHE A 3 0.79 -10.12 -10.52
N GLU A 4 1.15 -9.26 -11.48
CA GLU A 4 1.05 -7.81 -11.32
C GLU A 4 -0.40 -7.38 -11.13
N GLN A 5 -1.34 -7.99 -11.86
CA GLN A 5 -2.77 -7.72 -11.71
C GLN A 5 -3.26 -8.13 -10.32
N LEU A 6 -2.94 -9.34 -9.88
CA LEU A 6 -3.35 -9.83 -8.55
C LEU A 6 -2.74 -9.00 -7.41
N PHE A 7 -1.47 -8.64 -7.53
CA PHE A 7 -0.81 -7.82 -6.51
C PHE A 7 -1.31 -6.38 -6.52
N THR A 8 -1.59 -5.81 -7.69
CA THR A 8 -2.23 -4.49 -7.81
C THR A 8 -3.59 -4.50 -7.14
N LYS A 9 -4.45 -5.49 -7.44
CA LYS A 9 -5.75 -5.64 -6.77
C LYS A 9 -5.63 -5.80 -5.25
N LEU A 10 -4.61 -6.50 -4.77
CA LEU A 10 -4.36 -6.63 -3.33
C LEU A 10 -4.02 -5.28 -2.70
N LEU A 11 -3.17 -4.49 -3.37
CA LEU A 11 -2.83 -3.13 -2.96
C LEU A 11 -3.96 -2.13 -3.21
N GLU A 12 -4.96 -2.44 -4.02
CA GLU A 12 -6.18 -1.66 -4.09
C GLU A 12 -7.06 -2.03 -2.90
N ASN A 13 -7.36 -3.31 -2.68
CA ASN A 13 -8.26 -3.75 -1.61
C ASN A 13 -7.74 -3.43 -0.20
N ALA A 14 -6.44 -3.61 0.06
CA ALA A 14 -5.86 -3.33 1.37
C ALA A 14 -5.78 -1.81 1.71
N TYR A 15 -5.95 -0.94 0.71
CA TYR A 15 -5.76 0.51 0.84
C TYR A 15 -6.99 1.30 0.47
N ILE A 16 -7.59 1.06 -0.69
CA ILE A 16 -8.89 1.61 -1.10
C ILE A 16 -9.97 1.16 -0.12
N GLY A 17 -10.02 -0.11 0.29
CA GLY A 17 -10.97 -0.54 1.32
C GLY A 17 -10.77 0.17 2.67
N LYS A 18 -9.53 0.60 2.97
CA LYS A 18 -9.32 1.56 4.06
C LYS A 18 -9.88 2.92 3.65
N LEU A 19 -9.40 3.51 2.56
CA LEU A 19 -9.74 4.85 2.01
C LEU A 19 -11.24 5.09 1.74
N GLU A 20 -12.05 4.07 1.50
CA GLU A 20 -13.50 4.18 1.32
C GLU A 20 -14.23 4.51 2.63
N GLY A 21 -13.64 4.14 3.78
CA GLY A 21 -14.04 4.67 5.09
C GLY A 21 -13.64 6.14 5.32
N TYR A 22 -12.95 6.78 4.36
CA TYR A 22 -12.39 8.13 4.52
C TYR A 22 -13.24 9.20 3.85
N SER A 23 -14.47 9.39 4.34
CA SER A 23 -15.34 10.53 3.97
C SER A 23 -15.23 11.66 4.99
N GLY A 24 -14.14 12.43 4.95
CA GLY A 24 -14.02 13.68 5.72
C GLY A 24 -12.71 13.89 6.48
N GLN A 25 -11.75 12.96 6.45
CA GLN A 25 -10.43 13.20 7.01
C GLN A 25 -9.68 14.30 6.25
N LYS A 26 -8.95 15.14 6.99
CA LYS A 26 -8.02 16.11 6.42
C LYS A 26 -6.63 15.49 6.32
N ILE A 27 -6.06 15.48 5.12
CA ILE A 27 -4.65 15.16 4.91
C ILE A 27 -3.84 16.44 5.08
N ILE A 28 -2.90 16.43 6.02
CA ILE A 28 -2.02 17.56 6.33
C ILE A 28 -0.63 17.23 5.82
N TYR A 29 -0.18 17.94 4.78
CA TYR A 29 1.22 17.92 4.37
C TYR A 29 2.11 18.43 5.51
N LYS A 30 3.22 17.74 5.75
CA LYS A 30 4.20 18.11 6.77
C LYS A 30 5.50 18.60 6.18
N ALA A 31 6.10 17.80 5.31
CA ALA A 31 7.40 18.10 4.73
C ALA A 31 7.67 17.19 3.53
N GLU A 32 8.65 17.58 2.72
CA GLU A 32 9.27 16.70 1.73
C GLU A 32 10.79 16.77 1.81
N ARG A 33 11.43 15.67 1.42
CA ARG A 33 12.86 15.63 1.11
C ARG A 33 13.04 15.02 -0.26
N ILE A 34 13.75 15.72 -1.13
CA ILE A 34 14.13 15.24 -2.46
C ILE A 34 15.64 14.95 -2.46
N LYS A 35 16.03 13.80 -3.01
CA LYS A 35 17.43 13.40 -3.22
C LYS A 35 17.57 12.72 -4.58
N GLY A 36 18.00 13.48 -5.58
CA GLY A 36 18.04 13.02 -6.97
C GLY A 36 16.64 12.60 -7.43
N LYS A 37 16.52 11.41 -8.00
CA LYS A 37 15.26 10.84 -8.51
C LYS A 37 14.37 10.19 -7.43
N LYS A 38 14.63 10.43 -6.15
CA LYS A 38 13.84 9.90 -5.04
C LYS A 38 13.36 11.04 -4.16
N ALA A 39 12.13 10.92 -3.66
CA ALA A 39 11.59 11.83 -2.68
C ALA A 39 10.91 11.07 -1.54
N ALA A 40 10.83 11.70 -0.38
CA ALA A 40 10.00 11.29 0.74
C ALA A 40 9.07 12.43 1.08
N VAL A 41 7.76 12.17 1.07
CA VAL A 41 6.71 13.14 1.42
C VAL A 41 6.03 12.67 2.69
N SER A 42 6.07 13.49 3.72
CA SER A 42 5.43 13.21 5.02
C SER A 42 4.09 13.90 5.11
N THR A 43 3.05 13.16 5.45
CA THR A 43 1.73 13.69 5.75
C THR A 43 1.21 13.14 7.07
N VAL A 44 0.20 13.82 7.62
CA VAL A 44 -0.58 13.35 8.74
C VAL A 44 -2.04 13.42 8.36
N MET A 45 -2.72 12.30 8.45
CA MET A 45 -4.15 12.19 8.24
C MET A 45 -4.87 12.41 9.57
N LYS A 46 -5.86 13.30 9.60
CA LYS A 46 -6.66 13.58 10.80
C LYS A 46 -8.11 13.20 10.59
N SER A 47 -8.64 12.42 11.53
CA SER A 47 -10.06 12.10 11.66
C SER A 47 -10.64 12.84 12.86
N PRO A 48 -11.94 13.18 12.87
CA PRO A 48 -12.63 13.64 14.08
C PRO A 48 -12.60 12.56 15.18
N ASP A 49 -12.81 11.29 14.80
CA ASP A 49 -13.06 10.19 15.74
C ASP A 49 -11.85 9.25 15.95
N ALA A 50 -10.68 9.59 15.41
CA ALA A 50 -9.49 8.76 15.52
C ALA A 50 -8.21 9.59 15.72
N PRO A 51 -7.18 9.03 16.38
CA PRO A 51 -5.89 9.68 16.52
C PRO A 51 -5.28 10.06 15.15
N PRO A 52 -4.46 11.12 15.07
CA PRO A 52 -3.75 11.47 13.85
C PRO A 52 -2.86 10.32 13.38
N LEU A 53 -2.98 9.94 12.11
CA LEU A 53 -2.25 8.84 11.49
C LEU A 53 -1.13 9.38 10.59
N PRO A 54 0.16 9.15 10.93
CA PRO A 54 1.26 9.51 10.04
C PRO A 54 1.31 8.60 8.80
N VAL A 55 1.40 9.21 7.63
CA VAL A 55 1.52 8.51 6.34
C VAL A 55 2.69 9.13 5.57
N ASN A 56 3.71 8.33 5.26
CA ASN A 56 4.88 8.79 4.50
C ASN A 56 4.95 8.10 3.14
N TYR A 57 5.04 8.89 2.08
CA TYR A 57 5.16 8.40 0.71
C TYR A 57 6.62 8.42 0.29
N VAL A 58 7.12 7.31 -0.21
CA VAL A 58 8.40 7.24 -0.93
C VAL A 58 8.08 7.35 -2.40
N MET A 59 8.64 8.35 -3.06
CA MET A 59 8.39 8.64 -4.46
C MET A 59 9.65 8.42 -5.30
N ILE A 60 9.44 8.11 -6.57
CA ILE A 60 10.47 8.01 -7.59
C ILE A 60 10.09 8.90 -8.77
N GLU A 61 11.08 9.59 -9.33
CA GLU A 61 10.89 10.37 -10.56
C GLU A 61 10.96 9.45 -11.78
N ALA A 62 9.87 9.41 -12.53
CA ALA A 62 9.71 8.64 -13.76
C ALA A 62 9.44 9.58 -14.96
N SER A 63 9.28 9.02 -16.15
CA SER A 63 9.05 9.79 -17.39
C SER A 63 7.83 10.72 -17.33
N LEU A 64 6.81 10.35 -16.55
CA LEU A 64 5.58 11.11 -16.37
C LEU A 64 5.59 11.99 -15.10
N GLY A 65 6.73 12.10 -14.42
CA GLY A 65 6.89 12.83 -13.16
C GLY A 65 7.02 11.93 -11.93
N TRP A 66 6.75 12.51 -10.75
CA TRP A 66 6.87 11.80 -9.48
C TRP A 66 5.75 10.78 -9.30
N GLN A 67 6.12 9.52 -9.05
CA GLN A 67 5.20 8.43 -8.76
C GLN A 67 5.47 7.87 -7.36
N VAL A 68 4.41 7.47 -6.65
CA VAL A 68 4.54 6.79 -5.36
C VAL A 68 5.08 5.38 -5.62
N TYR A 69 6.21 5.06 -5.00
CA TYR A 69 6.87 3.76 -5.07
C TYR A 69 6.56 2.90 -3.84
N ASP A 70 6.42 3.51 -2.66
CA ASP A 70 6.08 2.82 -1.42
C ASP A 70 5.36 3.79 -0.48
N ILE A 71 4.53 3.26 0.41
CA ILE A 71 3.87 4.05 1.47
C ILE A 71 4.29 3.44 2.80
N ASN A 72 4.52 4.28 3.80
CA ASN A 72 4.83 3.88 5.15
C ASN A 72 3.73 4.40 6.07
N ILE A 73 3.03 3.47 6.72
CA ILE A 73 1.99 3.78 7.69
C ILE A 73 2.53 3.34 9.05
N GLU A 74 2.58 4.25 10.02
CA GLU A 74 3.09 3.97 11.37
C GLU A 74 4.50 3.34 11.38
N GLY A 75 5.35 3.75 10.43
CA GLY A 75 6.72 3.23 10.30
C GLY A 75 6.84 1.88 9.59
N VAL A 76 5.72 1.30 9.13
CA VAL A 76 5.71 0.05 8.39
C VAL A 76 5.63 0.34 6.88
N SER A 77 6.73 0.07 6.18
CA SER A 77 6.78 0.01 4.71
C SER A 77 5.93 -1.16 4.23
N LEU A 78 5.05 -0.86 3.29
CA LEU A 78 4.11 -1.83 2.76
C LEU A 78 4.78 -2.76 1.78
N LEU A 79 5.58 -2.19 0.87
CA LEU A 79 6.34 -2.99 -0.08
C LEU A 79 7.28 -3.94 0.66
N ARG A 80 7.94 -3.47 1.73
CA ARG A 80 8.79 -4.33 2.57
C ARG A 80 7.98 -5.43 3.27
N ASN A 81 6.83 -5.09 3.85
CA ASN A 81 5.97 -6.06 4.52
C ASN A 81 5.53 -7.19 3.57
N TYR A 82 5.01 -6.85 2.40
CA TYR A 82 4.59 -7.84 1.40
C TYR A 82 5.78 -8.64 0.85
N ARG A 83 6.93 -8.00 0.62
CA ARG A 83 8.15 -8.71 0.17
C ARG A 83 8.57 -9.80 1.15
N GLU A 84 8.52 -9.55 2.46
CA GLU A 84 8.86 -10.57 3.46
C GLU A 84 7.83 -11.72 3.48
N GLN A 85 6.53 -11.40 3.36
CA GLN A 85 5.48 -12.42 3.24
C GLN A 85 5.70 -13.29 1.99
N PHE A 86 5.97 -12.67 0.84
CA PHE A 86 6.20 -13.37 -0.43
C PHE A 86 7.45 -14.23 -0.36
N LYS A 87 8.55 -13.75 0.24
CA LYS A 87 9.76 -14.53 0.43
C LYS A 87 9.51 -15.80 1.23
N SER A 88 8.68 -15.73 2.28
CA SER A 88 8.30 -16.90 3.08
C SER A 88 7.50 -17.92 2.26
N ILE A 89 6.57 -17.46 1.43
CA ILE A 89 5.73 -18.31 0.56
C ILE A 89 6.57 -18.91 -0.57
N LEU A 90 7.32 -18.10 -1.31
CA LEU A 90 8.16 -18.54 -2.43
C LEU A 90 9.17 -19.62 -2.00
N ARG A 91 9.71 -19.54 -0.79
CA ARG A 91 10.60 -20.56 -0.25
C ARG A 91 9.90 -21.91 -0.06
N LYS A 92 8.63 -21.92 0.36
CA LYS A 92 7.86 -23.13 0.71
C LYS A 92 7.05 -23.69 -0.46
N GLN A 93 6.43 -22.83 -1.25
CA GLN A 93 5.37 -23.17 -2.20
C GLN A 93 5.63 -22.63 -3.62
N LYS A 94 6.80 -22.01 -3.85
CA LYS A 94 7.19 -21.43 -5.14
C LYS A 94 6.15 -20.41 -5.65
N ILE A 95 6.16 -20.13 -6.95
CA ILE A 95 5.33 -19.10 -7.56
C ILE A 95 3.83 -19.45 -7.52
N ASP A 96 3.48 -20.72 -7.73
CA ASP A 96 2.08 -21.17 -7.74
C ASP A 96 1.41 -20.94 -6.39
N GLY A 97 2.11 -21.21 -5.28
CA GLY A 97 1.61 -20.91 -3.95
C GLY A 97 1.46 -19.42 -3.68
N LEU A 98 2.33 -18.57 -4.24
CA LEU A 98 2.18 -17.13 -4.13
C LEU A 98 0.93 -16.64 -4.88
N ILE A 99 0.71 -17.11 -6.11
CA ILE A 99 -0.48 -16.77 -6.90
C ILE A 99 -1.75 -17.18 -6.17
N LYS A 100 -1.80 -18.42 -5.66
CA LYS A 100 -2.94 -18.92 -4.88
C LYS A 100 -3.25 -18.04 -3.66
N VAL A 101 -2.23 -17.66 -2.89
CA VAL A 101 -2.41 -16.79 -1.71
C VAL A 101 -2.92 -15.40 -2.11
N LEU A 102 -2.48 -14.85 -3.24
CA LEU A 102 -2.97 -13.56 -3.73
C LEU A 102 -4.44 -13.64 -4.16
N GLU A 103 -4.83 -14.69 -4.88
CA GLU A 103 -6.21 -14.95 -5.28
C GLU A 103 -7.12 -15.10 -4.06
N GLU A 104 -6.72 -15.91 -3.08
CA GLU A 104 -7.46 -16.13 -1.83
C GLU A 104 -7.65 -14.83 -1.03
N LYS A 105 -6.59 -14.02 -0.88
CA LYS A 105 -6.68 -12.73 -0.18
C LYS A 105 -7.57 -11.74 -0.91
N ASN A 106 -7.47 -11.66 -2.23
CA ASN A 106 -8.33 -10.76 -3.00
C ASN A 106 -9.79 -11.17 -2.91
N ALA A 107 -10.09 -12.47 -2.97
CA ALA A 107 -11.44 -13.00 -2.80
C ALA A 107 -12.02 -12.72 -1.40
N SER A 108 -11.18 -12.77 -0.33
CA SER A 108 -11.66 -12.45 1.02
C SER A 108 -12.08 -11.00 1.17
N PHE A 109 -11.38 -10.06 0.53
CA PHE A 109 -11.77 -8.64 0.54
C PHE A 109 -13.09 -8.41 -0.21
N ASP A 110 -13.29 -9.05 -1.37
CA ASP A 110 -14.53 -8.92 -2.15
C ASP A 110 -15.76 -9.44 -1.36
N ALA A 111 -15.56 -10.49 -0.55
CA ALA A 111 -16.59 -11.03 0.33
C ALA A 111 -16.90 -10.14 1.55
N GLU A 112 -15.91 -9.39 2.06
CA GLU A 112 -16.08 -8.42 3.16
C GLU A 112 -16.80 -7.14 2.71
N GLY A 113 -16.50 -6.63 1.50
CA GLY A 113 -17.17 -5.44 0.94
C GLY A 113 -18.59 -5.68 0.41
N SER A 114 -19.04 -6.94 0.33
CA SER A 114 -20.41 -7.31 -0.06
C SER A 114 -21.37 -7.41 1.13
N LYS A 115 -20.93 -7.06 2.34
CA LYS A 115 -21.74 -6.97 3.56
C LYS A 115 -22.04 -5.53 3.91
#